data_AF-A0A8T2QS94-F1
#
_entry.id   AF-A0A8T2QS94-F1
#
_cell.length_a   1.000
_cell.length_b   1.000
_cell.length_c   1.000
_cell.angle_alpha   90.00
_cell.angle_beta   90.00
_cell.angle_gamma   90.00
#
_symmetry.space_group_name_H-M   'P 1'
#
loop_
_entity.id
_entity.type
_entity.pdbx_description
1 polymer ?
#
loop_
_entity_poly.entity_id
_entity_poly.type
_entity_poly.pdbx_seq_one_letter_code
_entity_poly.pdbx_strand_id
1 'polypeptide(L)'
;MDTDLHQIIRSNQPLTEDHCQYFLYQILRGLKYIHSANVLHRDLKPSNLLLNANCDLKICDFGLARTTAESDFMTEYVVTRWYRAPELLLNCSEYTAAIDIWSVGCIFMEILNREALFPGRDYVQQLKLITELIGSPNDEDLGFLRNSNTQRYIRQLPRYERQPLDQKYPHINAEAIDLVDKMLVFDPAKRITVEAALSHPYLASLHDINDEPSCNEPFSFDFEQHSITEDHIKELIWSEALNFNPVNMTE
;
A
#
# COMPACT_ATOMS: atom_id res chain seq x y z
N MET A 1 -13.31 4.10 16.16
CA MET A 1 -12.85 4.92 15.03
C MET A 1 -14.08 5.56 14.44
N ASP A 2 -14.03 6.85 14.18
CA ASP A 2 -15.22 7.69 13.94
C ASP A 2 -15.38 8.03 12.45
N THR A 3 -14.28 7.95 11.69
CA THR A 3 -14.24 8.24 10.26
C THR A 3 -13.07 7.51 9.59
N ASP A 4 -12.85 7.76 8.31
CA ASP A 4 -11.71 7.26 7.54
C ASP A 4 -10.98 8.43 6.86
N LEU A 5 -9.75 8.18 6.42
CA LEU A 5 -8.92 9.18 5.78
C LEU A 5 -9.53 9.68 4.46
N HIS A 6 -10.32 8.86 3.76
CA HIS A 6 -11.00 9.28 2.52
C HIS A 6 -12.00 10.43 2.78
N GLN A 7 -12.80 10.32 3.85
CA GLN A 7 -13.72 11.39 4.25
C GLN A 7 -12.97 12.65 4.67
N ILE A 8 -11.87 12.51 5.42
CA ILE A 8 -11.05 13.64 5.85
C ILE A 8 -10.45 14.40 4.66
N ILE A 9 -9.86 13.68 3.69
CA ILE A 9 -9.29 14.25 2.47
C ILE A 9 -10.37 15.03 1.69
N ARG A 10 -11.59 14.51 1.57
CA ARG A 10 -12.68 15.18 0.82
C ARG A 10 -13.42 16.26 1.59
N SER A 11 -13.20 16.36 2.89
CA SER A 11 -13.84 17.36 3.73
C SER A 11 -13.22 18.75 3.57
N ASN A 12 -13.96 19.78 3.99
CA ASN A 12 -13.44 21.15 4.09
C ASN A 12 -12.53 21.37 5.32
N GLN A 13 -12.26 20.33 6.12
CA GLN A 13 -11.36 20.47 7.26
C GLN A 13 -9.93 20.73 6.76
N PRO A 14 -9.20 21.71 7.31
CA PRO A 14 -7.83 21.98 6.90
C PRO A 14 -6.90 20.82 7.28
N LEU A 15 -6.05 20.41 6.35
CA LEU A 15 -4.95 19.47 6.60
C LEU A 15 -3.68 20.29 6.51
N THR A 16 -3.07 20.52 7.67
CA THR A 16 -1.77 21.18 7.77
C THR A 16 -0.69 20.19 7.43
N GLU A 17 0.52 20.69 7.19
CA GLU A 17 1.70 19.85 6.97
C GLU A 17 1.91 18.86 8.13
N ASP A 18 1.73 19.31 9.37
CA ASP A 18 1.83 18.46 10.56
C ASP A 18 0.80 17.31 10.55
N HIS A 19 -0.43 17.56 10.09
CA HIS A 19 -1.41 16.49 9.92
C HIS A 19 -0.96 15.48 8.86
N CYS A 20 -0.46 15.95 7.72
CA CYS A 20 0.04 15.10 6.63
C CYS A 20 1.20 14.23 7.11
N GLN A 21 2.19 14.84 7.79
CA GLN A 21 3.35 14.18 8.35
C GLN A 21 2.95 13.14 9.40
N TYR A 22 2.03 13.48 10.29
CA TYR A 22 1.57 12.59 11.36
C TYR A 22 0.75 11.40 10.84
N PHE A 23 -0.13 11.60 9.86
CA PHE A 23 -0.84 10.50 9.22
C PHE A 23 0.10 9.57 8.47
N LEU A 24 1.05 10.11 7.70
CA LEU A 24 2.04 9.29 7.01
C LEU A 24 2.88 8.46 7.99
N TYR A 25 3.36 9.08 9.07
CA TYR A 25 4.12 8.40 10.12
C TYR A 25 3.34 7.21 10.68
N GLN A 26 2.07 7.41 11.07
CA GLN A 26 1.24 6.34 11.64
C GLN A 26 0.97 5.20 10.64
N ILE A 27 0.77 5.52 9.35
CA ILE A 27 0.63 4.52 8.28
C ILE A 27 1.91 3.68 8.18
N LEU A 28 3.07 4.31 8.07
CA LEU A 28 4.36 3.60 7.94
C LEU A 28 4.71 2.82 9.21
N ARG A 29 4.42 3.36 10.39
CA ARG A 29 4.62 2.67 11.67
C ARG A 29 3.79 1.40 11.75
N GLY A 30 2.51 1.45 11.38
CA GLY A 30 1.65 0.27 11.30
C GLY A 30 2.15 -0.72 10.25
N LEU A 31 2.57 -0.22 9.09
CA LEU A 31 3.04 -1.04 7.98
C LEU A 31 4.35 -1.77 8.29
N LYS A 32 5.27 -1.14 9.03
CA LYS A 32 6.51 -1.77 9.53
C LYS A 32 6.19 -3.03 10.33
N TYR A 33 5.23 -2.93 11.26
CA TYR A 33 4.77 -4.07 12.04
C TYR A 33 4.20 -5.18 11.14
N ILE A 34 3.28 -4.83 10.22
CA ILE A 34 2.64 -5.77 9.29
C ILE A 34 3.68 -6.49 8.42
N HIS A 35 4.63 -5.74 7.83
CA HIS A 35 5.67 -6.28 6.95
C HIS A 35 6.66 -7.16 7.70
N SER A 36 7.02 -6.80 8.93
CA SER A 36 7.87 -7.66 9.77
C SER A 36 7.21 -8.99 10.17
N ALA A 37 5.87 -9.06 10.14
CA ALA A 37 5.12 -10.30 10.28
C ALA A 37 5.01 -11.10 8.96
N ASN A 38 5.73 -10.69 7.90
CA ASN A 38 5.65 -11.28 6.56
C ASN A 38 4.25 -11.22 5.92
N VAL A 39 3.43 -10.23 6.32
CA VAL A 39 2.10 -9.97 5.78
C VAL A 39 2.16 -8.81 4.78
N LEU A 40 1.47 -8.93 3.66
CA LEU A 40 1.24 -7.87 2.68
C LEU A 40 -0.22 -7.42 2.79
N HIS A 41 -0.49 -6.12 2.85
CA HIS A 41 -1.88 -5.63 2.95
C HIS A 41 -2.62 -5.67 1.60
N ARG A 42 -1.95 -5.27 0.51
CA ARG A 42 -2.40 -5.37 -0.91
C ARG A 42 -3.56 -4.47 -1.32
N ASP A 43 -4.32 -3.93 -0.38
CA ASP A 43 -5.45 -3.01 -0.66
C ASP A 43 -5.41 -1.75 0.23
N LEU A 44 -4.21 -1.18 0.42
CA LEU A 44 -4.09 0.10 1.12
C LEU A 44 -4.70 1.21 0.25
N LYS A 45 -5.66 1.91 0.85
CA LYS A 45 -6.36 3.07 0.26
C LYS A 45 -6.93 3.93 1.39
N PRO A 46 -7.26 5.21 1.16
CA PRO A 46 -7.71 6.11 2.24
C PRO A 46 -8.94 5.61 3.02
N SER A 47 -9.86 4.87 2.38
CA SER A 47 -11.03 4.30 3.09
C SER A 47 -10.68 3.17 4.06
N ASN A 48 -9.50 2.56 3.91
CA ASN A 48 -8.99 1.47 4.75
C ASN A 48 -8.04 1.99 5.85
N LEU A 49 -7.99 3.32 6.03
CA LEU A 49 -7.21 4.01 7.04
C LEU A 49 -8.19 4.74 7.96
N LEU A 50 -8.54 4.10 9.06
CA LEU A 50 -9.53 4.62 10.00
C LEU A 50 -8.92 5.69 10.89
N LEU A 51 -9.72 6.70 11.24
CA LEU A 51 -9.33 7.83 12.08
C LEU A 51 -10.34 8.03 13.23
N ASN A 52 -9.86 8.57 14.34
CA ASN A 52 -10.70 9.07 15.43
C ASN A 52 -10.50 10.58 15.62
N ALA A 53 -11.27 11.17 16.55
CA ALA A 53 -11.18 12.60 16.87
C ALA A 53 -9.80 13.07 17.39
N ASN A 54 -8.94 12.16 17.85
CA ASN A 54 -7.59 12.47 18.33
C ASN A 54 -6.52 12.37 17.22
N CYS A 55 -6.93 12.17 15.96
CA CYS A 55 -6.04 11.90 14.84
C CYS A 55 -5.25 10.58 14.95
N ASP A 56 -5.70 9.63 15.78
CA ASP A 56 -5.14 8.29 15.81
C ASP A 56 -5.58 7.52 14.56
N LEU A 57 -4.62 6.95 13.85
CA LEU A 57 -4.83 6.20 12.62
C LEU A 57 -4.66 4.70 12.85
N LYS A 58 -5.56 3.89 12.26
CA LYS A 58 -5.43 2.43 12.22
C LYS A 58 -5.70 1.89 10.82
N ILE A 59 -4.84 0.99 10.37
CA ILE A 59 -5.01 0.23 9.13
C ILE A 59 -6.08 -0.84 9.39
N CYS A 60 -7.03 -0.99 8.47
CA CYS A 60 -8.07 -2.02 8.52
C CYS A 60 -8.25 -2.71 7.18
N ASP A 61 -9.14 -3.71 7.13
CA ASP A 61 -9.52 -4.45 5.92
C ASP A 61 -8.38 -5.31 5.33
N PHE A 62 -8.02 -6.35 6.09
CA PHE A 62 -7.03 -7.36 5.71
C PHE A 62 -7.63 -8.50 4.86
N GLY A 63 -8.81 -8.31 4.26
CA GLY A 63 -9.49 -9.36 3.50
C GLY A 63 -8.74 -9.82 2.24
N LEU A 64 -7.79 -9.02 1.77
CA LEU A 64 -6.90 -9.35 0.65
C LEU A 64 -5.45 -9.61 1.08
N ALA A 65 -5.17 -9.61 2.39
CA ALA A 65 -3.82 -9.76 2.90
C ALA A 65 -3.27 -11.18 2.69
N ARG A 66 -1.98 -11.30 2.38
CA ARG A 66 -1.30 -12.59 2.10
C ARG A 66 0.16 -12.59 2.56
N THR A 67 0.78 -13.77 2.58
CA THR A 67 2.24 -13.88 2.69
C THR A 67 2.95 -13.44 1.40
N THR A 68 4.23 -13.17 1.52
CA THR A 68 5.15 -12.90 0.40
C THR A 68 5.40 -14.09 -0.53
N ALA A 69 5.04 -15.32 -0.13
CA ALA A 69 5.45 -16.55 -0.82
C ALA A 69 4.40 -17.14 -1.78
N GLU A 70 3.15 -16.67 -1.73
CA GLU A 70 2.05 -17.28 -2.49
C GLU A 70 1.84 -16.61 -3.85
N SER A 71 2.17 -17.36 -4.91
CA SER A 71 2.01 -16.99 -6.31
C SER A 71 0.64 -17.39 -6.87
N ASP A 72 -0.44 -17.15 -6.14
CA ASP A 72 -1.77 -17.52 -6.63
C ASP A 72 -2.33 -16.47 -7.59
N PHE A 73 -2.81 -16.97 -8.72
CA PHE A 73 -3.43 -16.19 -9.79
C PHE A 73 -4.56 -15.33 -9.23
N MET A 74 -4.33 -14.03 -9.24
CA MET A 74 -5.30 -13.04 -8.78
C MET A 74 -6.56 -13.09 -9.65
N THR A 75 -7.69 -13.41 -9.01
CA THR A 75 -9.00 -13.26 -9.65
C THR A 75 -9.27 -11.76 -9.84
N GLU A 76 -9.81 -11.41 -11.01
CA GLU A 76 -9.95 -10.05 -11.50
C GLU A 76 -11.04 -9.27 -10.71
N TYR A 77 -10.70 -8.78 -9.52
CA TYR A 77 -11.70 -8.12 -8.65
C TYR A 77 -11.92 -6.65 -8.99
N VAL A 78 -13.21 -6.31 -9.08
CA VAL A 78 -13.84 -5.00 -9.27
C VAL A 78 -13.65 -4.12 -8.02
N VAL A 79 -12.41 -3.72 -7.75
CA VAL A 79 -12.05 -2.79 -6.65
C VAL A 79 -11.30 -1.59 -7.24
N THR A 80 -11.27 -0.48 -6.50
CA THR A 80 -10.53 0.74 -6.82
C THR A 80 -9.07 0.42 -7.14
N ARG A 81 -8.63 0.68 -8.38
CA ARG A 81 -7.27 0.36 -8.87
C ARG A 81 -6.24 1.47 -8.61
N TRP A 82 -6.69 2.61 -8.12
CA TRP A 82 -5.92 3.86 -8.08
C TRP A 82 -4.63 3.78 -7.27
N TYR A 83 -4.59 2.86 -6.30
CA TYR A 83 -3.46 2.64 -5.38
C TYR A 83 -2.67 1.37 -5.69
N ARG A 84 -3.00 0.63 -6.75
CA ARG A 84 -2.31 -0.62 -7.10
C ARG A 84 -0.96 -0.33 -7.76
N ALA A 85 0.07 -1.03 -7.28
CA ALA A 85 1.41 -0.96 -7.83
C ALA A 85 1.50 -1.49 -9.28
N PRO A 86 2.46 -1.02 -10.10
CA PRO A 86 2.62 -1.46 -11.48
C PRO A 86 2.73 -2.98 -11.61
N GLU A 87 3.49 -3.64 -10.74
CA GLU A 87 3.68 -5.09 -10.74
C GLU A 87 2.39 -5.88 -10.47
N LEU A 88 1.45 -5.32 -9.69
CA LEU A 88 0.13 -5.90 -9.47
C LEU A 88 -0.77 -5.71 -10.70
N LEU A 89 -0.68 -4.56 -11.39
CA LEU A 89 -1.42 -4.30 -12.63
C LEU A 89 -0.93 -5.18 -13.79
N LEU A 90 0.34 -5.58 -13.76
CA LEU A 90 1.01 -6.36 -14.79
C LEU A 90 0.99 -7.88 -14.50
N ASN A 91 0.32 -8.30 -13.43
CA ASN A 91 0.22 -9.70 -12.97
C ASN A 91 1.58 -10.40 -12.89
N CYS A 92 2.53 -9.79 -12.19
CA CYS A 92 3.82 -10.41 -11.90
C CYS A 92 3.63 -11.63 -10.98
N SER A 93 4.52 -12.62 -11.05
CA SER A 93 4.41 -13.85 -10.26
C SER A 93 4.91 -13.71 -8.82
N GLU A 94 5.67 -12.66 -8.52
CA GLU A 94 6.30 -12.43 -7.23
C GLU A 94 5.96 -11.02 -6.75
N TYR A 95 5.31 -10.94 -5.59
CA TYR A 95 4.96 -9.68 -4.94
C TYR A 95 5.72 -9.55 -3.63
N THR A 96 6.14 -8.33 -3.30
CA THR A 96 6.87 -8.03 -2.06
C THR A 96 6.18 -6.92 -1.30
N ALA A 97 6.67 -6.60 -0.10
CA ALA A 97 6.29 -5.43 0.69
C ALA A 97 6.24 -4.11 -0.10
N ALA A 98 6.99 -4.01 -1.20
CA ALA A 98 7.05 -2.82 -2.05
C ALA A 98 5.69 -2.42 -2.67
N ILE A 99 4.74 -3.35 -2.83
CA ILE A 99 3.41 -3.02 -3.37
C ILE A 99 2.65 -2.09 -2.43
N ASP A 100 2.79 -2.28 -1.12
CA ASP A 100 2.11 -1.46 -0.11
C ASP A 100 2.79 -0.08 -0.02
N ILE A 101 4.12 -0.02 -0.19
CA ILE A 101 4.85 1.26 -0.27
C ILE A 101 4.37 2.11 -1.45
N TRP A 102 4.10 1.49 -2.59
CA TRP A 102 3.50 2.21 -3.72
C TRP A 102 2.14 2.80 -3.35
N SER A 103 1.27 2.00 -2.73
CA SER A 103 -0.04 2.46 -2.27
C SER A 103 0.07 3.62 -1.29
N VAL A 104 1.03 3.55 -0.35
CA VAL A 104 1.33 4.65 0.59
C VAL A 104 1.79 5.91 -0.16
N GLY A 105 2.64 5.80 -1.18
CA GLY A 105 3.04 6.94 -2.00
C GLY A 105 1.85 7.62 -2.70
N CYS A 106 0.91 6.83 -3.24
CA CYS A 106 -0.32 7.35 -3.82
C CYS A 106 -1.21 8.04 -2.77
N ILE A 107 -1.39 7.42 -1.60
CA ILE A 107 -2.16 7.98 -0.48
C ILE A 107 -1.53 9.28 0.01
N PHE A 108 -0.21 9.32 0.17
CA PHE A 108 0.50 10.48 0.69
C PHE A 108 0.36 11.68 -0.25
N MET A 109 0.51 11.48 -1.56
CA MET A 109 0.21 12.53 -2.54
C MET A 109 -1.25 12.98 -2.51
N GLU A 110 -2.19 12.07 -2.29
CA GLU A 110 -3.61 12.40 -2.17
C GLU A 110 -3.92 13.20 -0.90
N ILE A 111 -3.25 12.92 0.22
CA ILE A 111 -3.33 13.72 1.45
C ILE A 111 -2.82 15.15 1.18
N LEU A 112 -1.64 15.27 0.55
CA LEU A 112 -0.97 16.55 0.29
C LEU A 112 -1.72 17.42 -0.72
N ASN A 113 -2.27 16.80 -1.78
CA ASN A 113 -2.89 17.52 -2.89
C ASN A 113 -4.44 17.48 -2.89
N ARG A 114 -5.06 16.73 -1.98
CA ARG A 114 -6.52 16.52 -1.89
C ARG A 114 -7.17 15.87 -3.11
N GLU A 115 -6.37 15.35 -4.02
CA GLU A 115 -6.81 14.73 -5.26
C GLU A 115 -6.10 13.39 -5.47
N ALA A 116 -6.86 12.37 -5.90
CA ALA A 116 -6.30 11.07 -6.19
C ALA A 116 -5.25 11.17 -7.32
N LEU A 117 -4.07 10.60 -7.09
CA LEU A 117 -2.94 10.75 -8.01
C LEU A 117 -3.13 10.03 -9.36
N PHE A 118 -3.73 8.84 -9.33
CA PHE A 118 -3.92 8.00 -10.51
C PHE A 118 -5.37 7.47 -10.61
N PRO A 119 -6.36 8.30 -10.97
CA PRO A 119 -7.76 7.90 -11.03
C PRO A 119 -8.11 7.19 -12.36
N GLY A 120 -7.45 6.06 -12.66
CA GLY A 120 -7.69 5.28 -13.87
C GLY A 120 -9.03 4.54 -13.83
N ARG A 121 -9.77 4.57 -14.96
CA ARG A 121 -11.06 3.89 -15.14
C ARG A 121 -10.93 2.40 -15.48
N ASP A 122 -9.78 2.02 -16.03
CA ASP A 122 -9.45 0.67 -16.50
C ASP A 122 -7.93 0.45 -16.37
N TYR A 123 -7.47 -0.79 -16.57
CA TYR A 123 -6.04 -1.15 -16.43
C TYR A 123 -5.13 -0.36 -17.37
N VAL A 124 -5.59 -0.13 -18.61
CA VAL A 124 -4.80 0.57 -19.63
C VAL A 124 -4.65 2.04 -19.25
N GLN A 125 -5.73 2.68 -18.84
CA GLN A 125 -5.69 4.06 -18.38
C GLN A 125 -4.88 4.20 -17.08
N GLN A 126 -5.00 3.26 -16.14
CA GLN A 126 -4.21 3.27 -14.91
C GLN A 126 -2.70 3.23 -15.20
N LEU A 127 -2.25 2.27 -16.02
CA LEU A 127 -0.84 2.18 -16.43
C LEU A 127 -0.40 3.43 -17.19
N LYS A 128 -1.24 3.96 -18.08
CA LYS A 128 -0.96 5.20 -18.81
C LYS A 128 -0.70 6.37 -17.86
N LEU A 129 -1.60 6.62 -16.91
CA LEU A 129 -1.47 7.70 -15.93
C LEU A 129 -0.19 7.58 -15.10
N ILE A 130 0.15 6.35 -14.70
CA ILE A 130 1.39 6.04 -14.00
C ILE A 130 2.59 6.43 -14.86
N THR A 131 2.69 5.88 -16.08
CA THR A 131 3.84 6.15 -16.97
C THR A 131 3.94 7.61 -17.39
N GLU A 132 2.82 8.32 -17.54
CA GLU A 132 2.81 9.75 -17.86
C GLU A 132 3.44 10.60 -16.75
N LEU A 133 3.27 10.22 -15.48
CA LEU A 133 3.82 10.95 -14.34
C LEU A 133 5.25 10.50 -14.01
N ILE A 134 5.45 9.21 -13.72
CA ILE A 134 6.72 8.71 -13.18
C ILE A 134 7.74 8.31 -14.26
N GLY A 135 7.33 8.40 -15.54
CA GLY A 135 8.11 7.99 -16.70
C GLY A 135 7.82 6.55 -17.12
N SER A 136 8.09 6.25 -18.39
CA SER A 136 8.07 4.88 -18.88
C SER A 136 9.27 4.08 -18.36
N PRO A 137 9.10 2.82 -17.94
CA PRO A 137 10.21 1.99 -17.48
C PRO A 137 11.22 1.76 -18.61
N ASN A 138 12.51 1.82 -18.29
CA ASN A 138 13.57 1.42 -19.20
C ASN A 138 13.75 -0.10 -19.21
N ASP A 139 14.49 -0.64 -20.18
CA ASP A 139 14.69 -2.09 -20.28
C ASP A 139 15.33 -2.70 -19.01
N GLU A 140 16.13 -1.92 -18.26
CA GLU A 140 16.65 -2.33 -16.95
C GLU A 140 15.55 -2.49 -15.89
N ASP A 141 14.58 -1.56 -15.86
CA ASP A 141 13.45 -1.59 -14.93
C ASP A 141 12.45 -2.70 -15.27
N LEU A 142 12.50 -3.26 -16.48
CA LEU A 142 11.67 -4.40 -16.88
C LEU A 142 12.27 -5.75 -16.43
N GLY A 143 13.46 -5.75 -15.81
CA GLY A 143 14.16 -6.97 -15.41
C GLY A 143 13.37 -7.88 -14.45
N PHE A 144 12.50 -7.29 -13.61
CA PHE A 144 11.63 -8.06 -12.71
C PHE A 144 10.46 -8.76 -13.43
N LEU A 145 10.11 -8.32 -14.64
CA LEU A 145 9.04 -8.90 -15.44
C LEU A 145 9.53 -10.20 -16.10
N ARG A 146 9.32 -11.35 -15.45
CA ARG A 146 9.69 -12.66 -16.01
C ARG A 146 8.88 -13.03 -17.28
N ASN A 147 7.72 -12.41 -17.49
CA ASN A 147 6.82 -12.70 -18.61
C ASN A 147 7.15 -11.84 -19.85
N SER A 148 7.58 -12.50 -20.93
CA SER A 148 7.94 -11.86 -22.20
C SER A 148 6.77 -11.15 -22.90
N ASN A 149 5.53 -11.60 -22.70
CA ASN A 149 4.34 -10.94 -23.26
C ASN A 149 4.07 -9.61 -22.55
N THR A 150 4.21 -9.56 -21.23
CA THR A 150 4.04 -8.33 -20.43
C THR A 150 5.11 -7.30 -20.78
N GLN A 151 6.37 -7.72 -20.93
CA GLN A 151 7.44 -6.85 -21.40
C GLN A 151 7.14 -6.27 -22.80
N ARG A 152 6.65 -7.11 -23.72
CA ARG A 152 6.30 -6.65 -25.08
C ARG A 152 5.16 -5.66 -25.08
N TYR A 153 4.14 -5.87 -24.24
CA TYR A 153 3.04 -4.94 -24.08
C TYR A 153 3.51 -3.56 -23.62
N ILE A 154 4.35 -3.48 -22.57
CA ILE A 154 4.88 -2.20 -22.07
C ILE A 154 5.73 -1.50 -23.13
N ARG A 155 6.56 -2.23 -23.88
CA ARG A 155 7.37 -1.67 -24.97
C ARG A 155 6.55 -1.07 -26.11
N GLN A 156 5.28 -1.46 -26.26
CA GLN A 156 4.37 -0.90 -27.27
C GLN A 156 3.62 0.34 -26.79
N LEU A 157 3.62 0.62 -25.48
CA LEU A 157 3.00 1.83 -24.96
C LEU A 157 3.79 3.08 -25.38
N PRO A 158 3.12 4.25 -25.50
CA PRO A 158 3.81 5.51 -25.70
C PRO A 158 4.87 5.72 -24.62
N ARG A 159 6.05 6.21 -25.02
CA ARG A 159 7.11 6.57 -24.07
C ARG A 159 6.88 7.98 -23.52
N TYR A 160 7.04 8.10 -22.21
CA TYR A 160 6.95 9.34 -21.48
C TYR A 160 8.21 9.55 -20.66
N GLU A 161 8.73 10.78 -20.68
CA GLU A 161 9.75 11.23 -19.75
C GLU A 161 9.13 11.44 -18.36
N ARG A 162 9.91 11.19 -17.30
CA ARG A 162 9.46 11.43 -15.93
C ARG A 162 9.15 12.92 -15.74
N GLN A 163 8.01 13.23 -15.16
CA GLN A 163 7.66 14.60 -14.77
C GLN A 163 8.30 14.89 -13.40
N PRO A 164 9.09 15.99 -13.27
CA PRO A 164 9.61 16.42 -11.99
C PRO A 164 8.46 16.83 -11.06
N LEU A 165 8.28 16.09 -9.95
CA LEU A 165 7.15 16.26 -9.05
C LEU A 165 7.19 17.60 -8.29
N ASP A 166 8.39 18.09 -7.98
CA ASP A 166 8.65 19.40 -7.38
C ASP A 166 8.16 20.56 -8.26
N GLN A 167 8.31 20.44 -9.59
CA GLN A 167 7.80 21.44 -10.54
C GLN A 167 6.30 21.32 -10.74
N LYS A 168 5.76 20.09 -10.70
CA LYS A 168 4.33 19.85 -10.88
C LYS A 168 3.50 20.26 -9.66
N TYR A 169 4.06 20.08 -8.46
CA TYR A 169 3.42 20.40 -7.18
C TYR A 169 4.31 21.35 -6.36
N PRO A 170 4.53 22.60 -6.83
CA PRO A 170 5.48 23.53 -6.22
C PRO A 170 5.04 24.05 -4.84
N HIS A 171 3.79 23.80 -4.45
CA HIS A 171 3.23 24.14 -3.14
C HIS A 171 3.49 23.08 -2.07
N ILE A 172 3.95 21.89 -2.44
CA ILE A 172 4.23 20.78 -1.52
C ILE A 172 5.66 20.92 -0.97
N ASN A 173 5.85 20.55 0.29
CA ASN A 173 7.17 20.51 0.93
C ASN A 173 8.16 19.65 0.10
N ALA A 174 9.38 20.17 -0.11
CA ALA A 174 10.41 19.49 -0.91
C ALA A 174 10.82 18.13 -0.33
N GLU A 175 10.89 17.98 0.99
CA GLU A 175 11.19 16.70 1.64
C GLU A 175 10.03 15.69 1.49
N ALA A 176 8.79 16.18 1.46
CA ALA A 176 7.63 15.33 1.18
C ALA A 176 7.68 14.80 -0.26
N ILE A 177 7.98 15.67 -1.23
CA ILE A 177 8.17 15.29 -2.64
C ILE A 177 9.32 14.28 -2.78
N ASP A 178 10.44 14.53 -2.13
CA ASP A 178 11.62 13.66 -2.15
C ASP A 178 11.31 12.26 -1.56
N LEU A 179 10.45 12.17 -0.53
CA LEU A 179 9.96 10.90 -0.02
C LEU A 179 9.01 10.20 -1.00
N VAL A 180 8.06 10.94 -1.58
CA VAL A 180 7.14 10.42 -2.61
C VAL A 180 7.90 9.88 -3.81
N ASP A 181 8.93 10.57 -4.28
CA ASP A 181 9.76 10.13 -5.40
C ASP A 181 10.42 8.77 -5.14
N LYS A 182 10.81 8.50 -3.89
CA LYS A 182 11.37 7.21 -3.46
C LYS A 182 10.33 6.11 -3.26
N MET A 183 9.06 6.47 -3.00
CA MET A 183 7.93 5.53 -2.93
C MET A 183 7.38 5.19 -4.32
N LEU A 184 7.31 6.16 -5.24
CA LEU A 184 6.74 6.02 -6.57
C LEU A 184 7.82 5.69 -7.61
N VAL A 185 8.41 4.51 -7.44
CA VAL A 185 9.42 3.93 -8.34
C VAL A 185 8.84 2.72 -9.06
N PHE A 186 9.01 2.66 -10.38
CA PHE A 186 8.41 1.58 -11.19
C PHE A 186 8.94 0.21 -10.78
N ASP A 187 10.28 0.05 -10.70
CA ASP A 187 10.92 -1.16 -10.23
C ASP A 187 10.72 -1.33 -8.70
N PRO A 188 10.01 -2.37 -8.24
CA PRO A 188 9.77 -2.60 -6.82
C PRO A 188 11.05 -2.81 -6.01
N ALA A 189 12.13 -3.29 -6.60
CA ALA A 189 13.40 -3.51 -5.89
C ALA A 189 14.16 -2.20 -5.58
N LYS A 190 13.86 -1.12 -6.33
CA LYS A 190 14.44 0.21 -6.13
C LYS A 190 13.59 1.11 -5.25
N ARG A 191 12.39 0.65 -4.86
CA ARG A 191 11.44 1.38 -4.03
C ARG A 191 11.95 1.41 -2.58
N ILE A 192 11.77 2.53 -1.89
CA ILE A 192 12.19 2.65 -0.48
C ILE A 192 11.50 1.62 0.40
N THR A 193 12.20 1.08 1.41
CA THR A 193 11.56 0.19 2.40
C THR A 193 10.81 1.00 3.44
N VAL A 194 9.93 0.36 4.21
CA VAL A 194 9.18 1.03 5.27
C VAL A 194 10.09 1.60 6.36
N GLU A 195 11.17 0.90 6.71
CA GLU A 195 12.16 1.36 7.69
C GLU A 195 12.92 2.58 7.18
N ALA A 196 13.38 2.55 5.93
CA ALA A 196 14.07 3.68 5.32
C ALA A 196 13.14 4.89 5.15
N ALA A 197 11.84 4.66 4.91
CA ALA A 197 10.85 5.73 4.86
C ALA A 197 10.61 6.38 6.24
N LEU A 198 10.53 5.58 7.32
CA LEU A 198 10.43 6.09 8.69
C LEU A 198 11.66 6.93 9.09
N SER A 199 12.86 6.53 8.67
CA SER A 199 14.10 7.29 8.91
C SER A 199 14.33 8.46 7.94
N HIS A 200 13.38 8.78 7.06
CA HIS A 200 13.51 9.88 6.10
C HIS A 200 13.50 11.26 6.79
N PRO A 201 14.24 12.28 6.30
CA PRO A 201 14.23 13.64 6.87
C PRO A 201 12.83 14.22 7.10
N TYR A 202 11.92 13.95 6.16
CA TYR A 202 10.52 14.35 6.26
C TYR A 202 9.81 13.87 7.53
N LEU A 203 10.25 12.77 8.17
CA LEU A 203 9.64 12.22 9.39
C LEU A 203 10.54 12.36 10.62
N ALA A 204 11.65 13.10 10.52
CA ALA A 204 12.67 13.18 11.57
C ALA A 204 12.15 13.71 12.92
N SER A 205 11.08 14.51 12.92
CA SER A 205 10.42 15.02 14.14
C SER A 205 9.61 13.97 14.90
N LEU A 206 9.18 12.90 14.22
CA LEU A 206 8.29 11.86 14.74
C LEU A 206 8.98 10.50 14.90
N HIS A 207 10.06 10.27 14.15
CA HIS A 207 10.77 8.99 14.16
C HIS A 207 11.34 8.65 15.54
N ASP A 208 10.91 7.52 16.10
CA ASP A 208 11.44 6.95 17.35
C ASP A 208 11.49 5.43 17.23
N ILE A 209 12.70 4.90 17.11
CA ILE A 209 12.96 3.46 16.96
C ILE A 209 12.36 2.65 18.12
N ASN A 210 12.33 3.21 19.34
CA ASN A 210 11.81 2.49 20.51
C ASN A 210 10.28 2.42 20.53
N ASP A 211 9.61 3.36 19.85
CA ASP A 211 8.16 3.36 19.69
C ASP A 211 7.73 2.87 18.30
N GLU A 212 8.60 2.18 17.57
CA GLU A 212 8.28 1.60 16.26
C GLU A 212 8.51 0.08 16.29
N PRO A 213 7.63 -0.69 16.93
CA PRO A 213 7.83 -2.11 17.12
C PRO A 213 7.73 -2.90 15.82
N SER A 214 8.49 -3.99 15.75
CA SER A 214 8.31 -5.05 14.76
C SER A 214 7.59 -6.24 15.41
N CYS A 215 6.90 -7.05 14.62
CA CYS A 215 6.36 -8.33 15.04
C CYS A 215 7.52 -9.32 15.27
N ASN A 216 7.48 -10.05 16.38
CA ASN A 216 8.57 -10.96 16.76
C ASN A 216 8.59 -12.22 15.89
N GLU A 217 7.42 -12.65 15.40
CA GLU A 217 7.25 -13.89 14.65
C GLU A 217 6.45 -13.62 13.36
N PRO A 218 6.80 -14.26 12.24
CA PRO A 218 5.97 -14.23 11.04
C PRO A 218 4.55 -14.75 11.31
N PHE A 219 3.55 -14.15 10.67
CA PHE A 219 2.19 -14.64 10.73
C PHE A 219 2.06 -15.92 9.87
N SER A 220 1.49 -16.98 10.44
CA SER A 220 1.24 -18.23 9.72
C SER A 220 -0.08 -18.15 8.96
N PHE A 221 -0.04 -18.49 7.66
CA PHE A 221 -1.20 -18.66 6.80
C PHE A 221 -1.52 -20.15 6.54
N ASP A 222 -1.09 -21.06 7.42
CA ASP A 222 -1.28 -22.51 7.25
C ASP A 222 -2.76 -22.94 7.13
N PHE A 223 -3.69 -22.04 7.48
CA PHE A 223 -5.13 -22.20 7.33
C PHE A 223 -5.67 -21.91 5.92
N GLU A 224 -4.91 -21.31 4.98
CA GLU A 224 -5.37 -20.98 3.62
C GLU A 224 -5.09 -22.08 2.57
N GLN A 225 -5.17 -23.36 2.97
CA GLN A 225 -4.87 -24.50 2.08
C GLN A 225 -5.82 -24.59 0.86
N HIS A 226 -5.28 -24.97 -0.31
CA HIS A 226 -5.94 -25.00 -1.64
C HIS A 226 -7.19 -25.90 -1.81
N SER A 227 -7.75 -26.48 -0.73
CA SER A 227 -8.89 -27.41 -0.82
C SER A 227 -9.82 -27.35 0.39
N ILE A 228 -10.22 -26.13 0.75
CA ILE A 228 -11.12 -25.88 1.88
C ILE A 228 -12.57 -25.78 1.37
N THR A 229 -13.48 -26.51 1.99
CA THR A 229 -14.93 -26.41 1.73
C THR A 229 -15.54 -25.25 2.52
N GLU A 230 -16.68 -24.73 2.07
CA GLU A 230 -17.42 -23.68 2.79
C GLU A 230 -17.71 -24.05 4.25
N ASP A 231 -18.09 -25.31 4.51
CA ASP A 231 -18.36 -25.79 5.87
C ASP A 231 -17.11 -25.80 6.74
N HIS A 232 -15.95 -26.14 6.17
CA HIS A 232 -14.69 -26.07 6.90
C HIS A 232 -14.29 -24.61 7.20
N ILE A 233 -14.55 -23.65 6.29
CA ILE A 233 -14.36 -22.21 6.59
C ILE A 233 -15.24 -21.79 7.77
N LYS A 234 -16.52 -22.21 7.80
CA LYS A 234 -17.42 -21.89 8.92
C LYS A 234 -16.90 -22.44 10.25
N GLU A 235 -16.39 -23.67 10.25
CA GLU A 235 -15.77 -24.29 11.44
C GLU A 235 -14.52 -23.54 11.92
N LEU A 236 -13.65 -23.11 11.01
CA LEU A 236 -12.46 -22.32 11.34
C LEU A 236 -12.85 -20.96 11.95
N ILE A 237 -13.80 -20.24 11.34
CA ILE A 237 -14.32 -18.96 11.87
C ILE A 237 -14.93 -19.16 13.26
N TRP A 238 -15.74 -20.19 13.43
CA TRP A 238 -16.35 -20.50 14.73
C TRP A 238 -15.31 -20.83 15.80
N SER A 239 -14.30 -21.63 15.46
CA SER A 239 -13.23 -22.01 16.37
C SER A 239 -12.41 -20.80 16.82
N GLU A 240 -12.10 -19.89 15.89
CA GLU A 240 -11.39 -18.66 16.20
C GLU A 240 -12.22 -17.73 17.12
N ALA A 241 -13.54 -17.63 16.88
CA ALA A 241 -14.43 -16.87 17.75
C ALA A 241 -14.48 -17.43 19.18
N LEU A 242 -14.45 -18.76 19.34
CA LEU A 242 -14.38 -19.44 20.63
C LEU A 242 -13.02 -19.26 21.32
N ASN A 243 -11.91 -19.27 20.57
CA ASN A 243 -10.59 -19.01 21.13
C ASN A 243 -10.48 -17.58 21.70
N PHE A 244 -11.07 -16.61 21.00
CA PHE A 244 -11.08 -15.21 21.45
C PHE A 244 -12.04 -14.97 22.62
N ASN A 245 -13.21 -15.63 22.61
CA ASN A 245 -14.20 -15.58 23.68
C ASN A 245 -14.42 -16.97 24.26
N PRO A 246 -13.49 -17.49 25.10
CA PRO A 246 -13.67 -18.80 25.71
C PRO A 246 -14.95 -18.77 26.53
N VAL A 247 -15.96 -19.50 26.08
CA VAL A 247 -17.18 -19.69 26.85
C VAL A 247 -16.73 -20.37 28.14
N ASN A 248 -16.86 -19.68 29.29
CA ASN A 248 -16.81 -20.34 30.58
C ASN A 248 -17.99 -21.31 30.63
N MET A 249 -17.80 -22.52 30.10
CA MET A 249 -18.67 -23.65 30.34
C MET A 249 -18.43 -24.11 31.77
N THR A 250 -18.86 -23.29 32.73
CA THR A 250 -19.12 -23.75 34.09
C THR A 250 -20.49 -24.42 34.09
N GLU A 251 -20.41 -25.76 34.07
CA GLU A 251 -21.39 -26.80 34.49
C GLU A 251 -22.82 -26.77 33.93
#